data_AF-A0A6B3CWX8-F1
#
_entry.id   AF-A0A6B3CWX8-F1
#
_cell.length_a   1.000
_cell.length_b   1.000
_cell.length_c   1.000
_cell.angle_alpha   90.00
_cell.angle_beta   90.00
_cell.angle_gamma   90.00
#
_symmetry.space_group_name_H-M   'P 1'
#
loop_
_entity.id
_entity.type
_entity.pdbx_description
1 polymer ?
#
loop_
_entity_poly.entity_id
_entity_poly.type
_entity_poly.pdbx_seq_one_letter_code
_entity_poly.pdbx_strand_id
1 'polypeptide(L)' 'MGGTGVIGDMAETTQVRDGDSEALATLHRVFGYDAFRGEQEAIVEHVIAGGDAVVLMPTGGGK' A
#
# COMPACT_ATOMS: atom_id res chain seq x y z
N MET A 1 -34.38 -26.96 11.20
CA MET A 1 -33.55 -26.34 12.25
C MET A 1 -32.10 -26.50 11.82
N GLY A 2 -31.62 -25.59 10.98
CA GLY A 2 -30.31 -25.69 10.34
C GLY A 2 -30.14 -24.56 9.34
N GLY A 3 -28.98 -23.91 9.36
CA GLY A 3 -28.64 -22.75 8.55
C GLY A 3 -27.74 -21.80 9.34
N THR A 4 -26.52 -22.23 9.68
CA THR A 4 -25.29 -21.75 9.02
C THR A 4 -25.25 -20.23 8.86
N GLY A 5 -24.77 -19.55 9.91
CA GLY A 5 -24.32 -18.17 9.79
C GLY A 5 -23.08 -18.15 8.89
N VAL A 6 -23.29 -17.77 7.64
CA VAL A 6 -22.25 -17.29 6.75
C VAL A 6 -21.60 -16.07 7.42
N ILE A 7 -20.39 -16.26 7.94
CA ILE A 7 -19.43 -15.17 8.08
C ILE A 7 -19.00 -14.78 6.65
N GLY A 8 -19.87 -14.02 5.98
CA GLY A 8 -19.60 -13.44 4.68
C GLY A 8 -18.50 -12.40 4.81
N ASP A 9 -17.33 -12.77 4.32
CA ASP A 9 -16.41 -11.94 3.54
C ASP A 9 -16.16 -10.49 4.03
N MET A 10 -15.04 -10.30 4.74
CA MET A 10 -14.43 -9.00 5.02
C MET A 10 -13.32 -8.65 4.02
N ALA A 11 -13.34 -9.16 2.79
CA ALA A 11 -12.48 -8.66 1.72
C ALA A 11 -13.28 -7.69 0.84
N GLU A 12 -13.58 -6.51 1.38
CA GLU A 12 -13.88 -5.37 0.51
C GLU A 12 -12.60 -5.07 -0.28
N THR A 13 -12.53 -5.67 -1.46
CA THR A 13 -11.43 -5.55 -2.39
C THR A 13 -11.45 -4.11 -2.86
N THR A 14 -10.66 -3.26 -2.20
CA THR A 14 -10.41 -1.90 -2.68
C THR A 14 -9.89 -2.03 -4.11
N GLN A 15 -10.77 -1.75 -5.06
CA GLN A 15 -10.51 -1.85 -6.48
C GLN A 15 -9.33 -0.92 -6.78
N VAL A 16 -8.24 -1.47 -7.33
CA VAL A 16 -7.12 -0.69 -7.84
C VAL A 16 -7.70 0.33 -8.81
N ARG A 17 -7.50 1.63 -8.57
CA ARG A 17 -8.00 2.68 -9.46
C ARG A 17 -7.22 2.54 -10.78
N ASP A 18 -7.91 2.65 -11.92
CA ASP A 18 -7.25 2.57 -13.23
C ASP A 18 -6.12 3.61 -13.30
N GLY A 19 -4.88 3.13 -13.42
CA GLY A 19 -3.68 3.95 -13.51
C GLY A 19 -2.78 3.96 -12.28
N ASP A 20 -3.20 3.41 -11.13
CA ASP A 20 -2.36 3.35 -9.93
C ASP A 20 -1.33 2.22 -10.03
N SER A 21 -0.10 2.50 -9.56
CA SER A 21 0.91 1.45 -9.37
C SER A 21 0.47 0.47 -8.27
N GLU A 22 0.97 -0.77 -8.31
CA GLU A 22 0.68 -1.75 -7.26
C GLU A 22 1.15 -1.26 -5.86
N ALA A 23 2.25 -0.51 -5.84
CA ALA A 23 2.76 0.13 -4.63
C ALA A 23 1.79 1.18 -4.09
N LEU A 24 1.25 2.05 -4.96
CA LEU A 24 0.25 3.06 -4.57
C LEU A 24 -1.07 2.42 -4.10
N ALA A 25 -1.54 1.38 -4.80
CA ALA A 25 -2.73 0.65 -4.40
C ALA A 25 -2.56 -0.03 -3.03
N THR A 26 -1.36 -0.54 -2.74
CA THR A 26 -1.02 -1.13 -1.44
C THR A 26 -0.92 -0.06 -0.35
N LEU A 27 -0.32 1.09 -0.65
CA LEU A 27 -0.26 2.24 0.25
C LEU A 27 -1.67 2.65 0.69
N HIS A 28 -2.61 2.76 -0.24
CA HIS A 28 -4.00 3.08 0.06
C HIS A 28 -4.69 1.97 0.86
N ARG A 29 -4.63 0.71 0.41
CA ARG A 29 -5.36 -0.40 1.03
C ARG A 29 -4.86 -0.76 2.43
N VAL A 30 -3.55 -0.69 2.68
CA VAL A 30 -2.94 -1.17 3.92
C VAL A 30 -2.66 -0.03 4.89
N PHE A 31 -2.23 1.12 4.40
CA PHE A 31 -1.83 2.26 5.24
C PHE A 31 -2.83 3.42 5.22
N GLY A 32 -3.81 3.40 4.32
CA GLY A 32 -4.85 4.44 4.24
C GLY A 32 -4.34 5.79 3.70
N TYR A 33 -3.20 5.82 3.00
CA TYR A 33 -2.71 7.04 2.37
C TYR A 33 -3.02 7.07 0.88
N ASP A 34 -3.51 8.22 0.39
CA ASP A 34 -3.84 8.42 -1.02
C ASP A 34 -2.63 8.68 -1.91
N ALA A 35 -1.48 9.03 -1.34
CA ALA A 35 -0.26 9.34 -2.07
C ALA A 35 0.99 9.16 -1.19
N PHE A 36 2.11 8.84 -1.84
CA PHE A 36 3.43 8.93 -1.24
C PHE A 36 3.79 10.38 -0.90
N ARG A 37 4.68 10.56 0.07
CA ARG A 37 5.18 11.86 0.50
C ARG A 37 6.64 12.02 0.11
N GLY A 38 6.99 13.14 -0.50
CA GLY A 38 8.38 13.44 -0.88
C GLY A 38 8.97 12.33 -1.76
N GLU A 39 10.14 11.83 -1.40
CA GLU A 39 10.88 10.85 -2.20
C GLU A 39 10.46 9.38 -1.95
N GLN A 40 9.44 9.13 -1.12
CA GLN A 40 9.00 7.77 -0.77
C GLN A 40 8.68 6.91 -1.99
N GLU A 41 8.00 7.48 -3.00
CA GLU A 41 7.64 6.73 -4.21
C GLU A 41 8.89 6.25 -4.95
N ALA A 42 9.83 7.15 -5.22
CA ALA A 42 11.08 6.83 -5.90
C ALA A 42 11.94 5.82 -5.12
N ILE A 43 11.97 5.93 -3.78
CA ILE A 43 12.68 4.98 -2.92
C ILE A 43 12.05 3.58 -3.03
N VAL A 44 10.72 3.50 -2.95
CA VAL A 44 9.98 2.22 -3.03
C VAL A 44 10.16 1.60 -4.41
N GLU A 45 10.00 2.37 -5.48
CA GLU A 45 10.19 1.90 -6.86
C GLU A 45 11.62 1.37 -7.09
N HIS A 46 12.65 2.07 -6.58
CA HIS A 46 14.04 1.65 -6.70
C HIS A 46 14.30 0.29 -6.04
N VAL A 47 13.75 0.08 -4.84
CA VAL A 47 13.92 -1.18 -4.11
C VAL A 47 13.10 -2.30 -4.75
N ILE A 48 11.88 -2.03 -5.24
CA ILE A 48 11.07 -2.99 -6.01
C ILE A 48 11.81 -3.44 -7.28
N ALA A 49 12.53 -2.53 -7.93
CA ALA A 49 13.36 -2.84 -9.10
C ALA A 49 14.62 -3.67 -8.76
N GLY A 50 14.85 -4.00 -7.48
CA GLY A 50 15.98 -4.79 -6.98
C GLY A 50 17.22 -3.97 -6.66
N GLY A 51 17.09 -2.64 -6.56
CA GLY A 51 18.19 -1.75 -6.18
C GLY A 51 18.37 -1.62 -4.66
N ASP A 52 19.60 -1.35 -4.24
CA ASP A 52 19.91 -1.03 -2.84
C ASP A 52 19.71 0.47 -2.57
N ALA A 53 19.18 0.83 -1.41
CA ALA A 53 18.94 2.22 -1.01
C ALA A 53 19.47 2.51 0.40
N VAL A 54 20.06 3.71 0.57
CA VAL A 54 20.34 4.30 1.90
C VAL A 54 19.46 5.53 2.04
N VAL A 55 18.52 5.48 2.98
CA VAL A 55 17.50 6.52 3.15
C VAL A 55 17.75 7.30 4.43
N LEU A 56 17.96 8.62 4.29
CA LEU A 56 18.06 9.55 5.41
C LEU A 56 16.83 10.45 5.45
N MET A 57 15.93 10.18 6.39
CA MET A 57 14.77 11.04 6.67
C MET A 57 14.61 11.23 8.18
N PRO A 58 14.03 12.36 8.63
CA PRO A 58 13.79 12.60 10.05
C PRO A 58 12.89 11.54 10.69
N THR A 59 12.93 11.44 12.01
CA THR A 59 11.98 10.62 12.78
C THR A 59 10.56 11.12 12.51
N GLY A 60 9.62 10.19 12.29
CA GLY A 60 8.24 10.52 11.90
C GLY A 60 8.06 10.94 10.44
N GLY A 61 9.14 11.04 9.65
CA GLY A 61 9.08 11.41 8.23
C GLY A 61 8.56 10.31 7.30
N GLY A 62 8.29 9.11 7.82
CA GLY A 62 7.85 7.96 7.02
C GLY A 62 8.99 7.36 6.18
N LYS A 63 10.14 7.07 6.80
CA LYS A 63 11.04 6.03 6.28
C LYS A 63 10.32 4.69 6.38
#